data_AF-A0A929NG08-F1
#
_entry.id   AF-A0A929NG08-F1
#
_cell.length_a   1.000
_cell.length_b   1.000
_cell.length_c   1.000
_cell.angle_alpha   90.00
_cell.angle_beta   90.00
_cell.angle_gamma   90.00
#
_symmetry.space_group_name_H-M   'P 1'
#
loop_
_entity.id
_entity.type
_entity.pdbx_description
1 polymer ?
#
loop_
_entity_poly.entity_id
_entity_poly.type
_entity_poly.pdbx_seq_one_letter_code
_entity_poly.pdbx_strand_id
1 'polypeptide(L)'
;MKIQQYEKMESMFHLIEHDWQDIDPLELVIYQLARGNTFNMRVIGLEGLKRFKEANPECAITLKPNHLSEADFILLAILFRENGMKVLIEGGSNLFIDDIDIFRDLLPGYILEDLKGFADKHQMSIARYLSTRGAFKVFREPQKVTQPDGSEIDMGRKEIISLTRAYRYHLVKEKEMYVTFPGFSTIKLGLLELLKKDGTKTGRSYTGKIDGFHHLPLQIDIEAALYSNVDVYVVPVNIAYERVLEDEHFAELARLYENGKNKRDIYLKDLGYIVKEFYSDKRKANLSLKFGEPRKIDTSDLKDTFAGRKIKGAAHKYAEDLFDNMLAMQPIFPANIYFSAFNENFNRTPLRVMKEKIDDIRDYLRTLVWGKDKRRVDLHYVLGYNHHIISADEIINRSFQIFSRPNRHITAIDGDMFVVYNREVAQQYKNHTAHFFENMR
;
A
#
# COMPACT_ATOMS: atom_id res chain seq x y z
N MET A 1 -15.48 23.99 -7.82
CA MET A 1 -15.47 23.83 -9.28
C MET A 1 -16.67 24.58 -9.85
N LYS A 2 -16.62 25.12 -11.07
CA LYS A 2 -17.81 25.74 -11.68
C LYS A 2 -18.84 24.65 -11.99
N ILE A 3 -20.13 24.91 -11.78
CA ILE A 3 -21.23 23.92 -11.99
C ILE A 3 -21.18 23.32 -13.40
N GLN A 4 -21.06 24.15 -14.43
CA GLN A 4 -20.93 23.69 -15.83
C GLN A 4 -19.73 22.75 -16.07
N GLN A 5 -18.63 22.94 -15.32
CA GLN A 5 -17.48 22.05 -15.40
C GLN A 5 -17.76 20.73 -14.68
N TYR A 6 -18.47 20.75 -13.55
CA TYR A 6 -18.90 19.54 -12.87
C TYR A 6 -19.81 18.70 -13.78
N GLU A 7 -20.87 19.30 -14.35
CA GLU A 7 -21.82 18.63 -15.24
C GLU A 7 -21.13 18.00 -16.45
N LYS A 8 -20.15 18.71 -17.05
CA LYS A 8 -19.32 18.15 -18.12
C LYS A 8 -18.51 16.93 -17.67
N MET A 9 -17.96 16.95 -16.45
CA MET A 9 -17.17 15.82 -15.95
C MET A 9 -18.06 14.65 -15.50
N GLU A 10 -19.25 14.94 -14.99
CA GLU A 10 -20.24 13.95 -14.56
C GLU A 10 -20.67 13.05 -15.71
N SER A 11 -20.84 13.60 -16.92
CA SER A 11 -21.10 12.81 -18.13
C SER A 11 -19.92 11.91 -18.57
N MET A 12 -18.79 11.96 -17.88
CA MET A 12 -17.60 11.14 -18.12
C MET A 12 -17.24 10.24 -16.93
N PHE A 13 -18.10 10.15 -15.91
CA PHE A 13 -17.86 9.30 -14.76
C PHE A 13 -17.72 7.84 -15.15
N HIS A 14 -18.44 7.36 -16.16
CA HIS A 14 -18.32 6.00 -16.71
C HIS A 14 -16.91 5.60 -17.14
N LEU A 15 -16.01 6.56 -17.37
CA LEU A 15 -14.61 6.29 -17.71
C LEU A 15 -13.76 5.89 -16.50
N ILE A 16 -14.20 6.24 -15.29
CA ILE A 16 -13.46 6.01 -14.05
C ILE A 16 -14.28 5.34 -12.96
N GLU A 17 -15.60 5.25 -13.12
CA GLU A 17 -16.50 4.78 -12.08
C GLU A 17 -16.30 3.30 -11.75
N HIS A 18 -16.78 2.96 -10.56
CA HIS A 18 -16.80 1.60 -10.06
C HIS A 18 -18.24 1.09 -10.07
N ASP A 19 -18.37 -0.23 -10.03
CA ASP A 19 -19.61 -0.89 -9.65
C ASP A 19 -19.37 -1.60 -8.31
N TRP A 20 -20.31 -1.48 -7.38
CA TRP A 20 -20.22 -2.16 -6.10
C TRP A 20 -21.13 -3.37 -6.11
N GLN A 21 -20.61 -4.50 -6.60
CA GLN A 21 -21.30 -5.77 -6.52
C GLN A 21 -20.85 -6.53 -5.27
N ASP A 22 -21.78 -7.27 -4.66
CA ASP A 22 -21.47 -8.18 -3.56
C ASP A 22 -20.55 -9.31 -4.05
N ILE A 23 -19.64 -9.75 -3.17
CA ILE A 23 -18.81 -10.93 -3.42
C ILE A 23 -19.66 -12.15 -3.10
N ASP A 24 -19.72 -13.11 -4.01
CA ASP A 24 -20.46 -14.34 -3.75
C ASP A 24 -19.75 -15.21 -2.69
N PRO A 25 -20.47 -16.11 -2.00
CA PRO A 25 -19.88 -16.92 -0.94
C PRO A 25 -18.69 -17.78 -1.38
N LEU A 26 -18.67 -18.26 -2.62
CA LEU A 26 -17.59 -19.09 -3.14
C LEU A 26 -16.33 -18.24 -3.39
N GLU A 27 -16.51 -17.09 -4.03
CA GLU A 27 -15.46 -16.09 -4.23
C GLU A 27 -14.86 -15.65 -2.89
N LEU A 28 -15.70 -15.41 -1.87
CA LEU A 28 -15.23 -15.09 -0.51
C LEU A 28 -14.37 -16.22 0.09
N VAL A 29 -14.79 -17.48 -0.05
CA VAL A 29 -14.03 -18.64 0.45
C VAL A 29 -12.67 -18.74 -0.25
N ILE A 30 -12.62 -18.55 -1.57
CA ILE A 30 -11.37 -18.55 -2.34
C ILE A 30 -10.42 -17.47 -1.80
N TYR A 31 -10.94 -16.26 -1.57
CA TYR A 31 -10.16 -15.17 -1.03
C TYR A 31 -9.67 -15.41 0.40
N GLN A 32 -10.50 -16.02 1.25
CA GLN A 32 -10.10 -16.37 2.61
C GLN A 32 -9.03 -17.46 2.64
N LEU A 33 -9.14 -18.46 1.77
CA LEU A 33 -8.12 -19.49 1.61
C LEU A 33 -6.80 -18.89 1.12
N ALA A 34 -6.86 -18.05 0.08
CA ALA A 34 -5.72 -17.31 -0.44
C ALA A 34 -5.02 -16.47 0.65
N ARG A 35 -5.78 -15.62 1.34
CA ARG A 35 -5.28 -14.82 2.47
C ARG A 35 -4.69 -15.71 3.57
N GLY A 36 -5.38 -16.81 3.91
CA GLY A 36 -5.01 -17.72 4.98
C GLY A 36 -3.76 -18.54 4.71
N ASN A 37 -3.46 -18.83 3.45
CA ASN A 37 -2.23 -19.50 3.03
C ASN A 37 -1.01 -18.59 3.20
N THR A 38 -1.18 -17.30 2.90
CA THR A 38 -0.06 -16.37 2.76
C THR A 38 0.21 -15.54 4.01
N PHE A 39 -0.83 -15.14 4.74
CA PHE A 39 -0.67 -14.21 5.87
C PHE A 39 -1.35 -14.66 7.15
N ASN A 40 -0.66 -14.43 8.26
CA ASN A 40 -1.30 -14.19 9.55
C ASN A 40 -1.67 -12.70 9.58
N MET A 41 -2.90 -12.38 9.21
CA MET A 41 -3.39 -11.00 9.15
C MET A 41 -3.97 -10.55 10.50
N ARG A 42 -3.56 -9.37 10.96
CA ARG A 42 -4.14 -8.71 12.13
C ARG A 42 -4.66 -7.33 11.76
N VAL A 43 -5.83 -7.01 12.30
CA VAL A 43 -6.56 -5.78 11.99
C VAL A 43 -6.84 -5.03 13.29
N ILE A 44 -6.55 -3.73 13.29
CA ILE A 44 -6.56 -2.89 14.49
C ILE A 44 -7.23 -1.55 14.17
N GLY A 45 -8.16 -1.10 14.99
CA GLY A 45 -8.85 0.19 14.82
C GLY A 45 -10.05 0.17 13.87
N LEU A 46 -10.24 -0.90 13.07
CA LEU A 46 -11.36 -1.01 12.13
C LEU A 46 -12.73 -0.95 12.82
N GLU A 47 -12.89 -1.62 13.97
CA GLU A 47 -14.13 -1.56 14.76
C GLU A 47 -14.46 -0.15 15.27
N GLY A 48 -13.43 0.63 15.62
CA GLY A 48 -13.60 2.03 16.01
C GLY A 48 -14.08 2.88 14.83
N LEU A 49 -13.48 2.65 13.65
CA LEU A 49 -13.88 3.29 12.41
C LEU A 49 -15.32 2.95 12.01
N LYS A 50 -15.72 1.68 12.15
CA LYS A 50 -17.09 1.22 11.88
C LYS A 50 -18.11 1.93 12.76
N ARG A 51 -17.91 1.90 14.09
CA ARG A 51 -18.78 2.63 15.04
C ARG A 51 -18.82 4.13 14.76
N PHE A 52 -17.70 4.72 14.37
CA PHE A 52 -17.65 6.13 14.00
C PHE A 52 -18.53 6.43 12.78
N LYS A 53 -18.46 5.63 11.71
CA LYS A 53 -19.32 5.82 10.52
C LYS A 53 -20.79 5.57 10.84
N GLU A 54 -21.12 4.58 11.65
CA GLU A 54 -22.49 4.31 12.11
C GLU A 54 -23.07 5.50 12.89
N ALA A 55 -22.27 6.14 13.75
CA ALA A 55 -22.68 7.31 14.51
C ALA A 55 -22.70 8.62 13.67
N ASN A 56 -21.97 8.66 12.55
CA ASN A 56 -21.83 9.83 11.68
C ASN A 56 -22.13 9.48 10.22
N PRO A 57 -23.36 9.04 9.87
CA PRO A 57 -23.68 8.60 8.52
C PRO A 57 -23.55 9.73 7.48
N GLU A 58 -23.73 10.97 7.92
CA GLU A 58 -23.75 12.19 7.11
C GLU A 58 -22.36 12.70 6.67
N CYS A 59 -21.28 12.00 7.04
CA CYS A 59 -19.91 12.38 6.65
C CYS A 59 -19.29 11.43 5.61
N ALA A 60 -18.34 11.94 4.84
CA ALA A 60 -17.47 11.12 4.01
C ALA A 60 -16.19 10.75 4.77
N ILE A 61 -15.63 9.57 4.49
CA ILE A 61 -14.38 9.11 5.13
C ILE A 61 -13.36 8.71 4.07
N THR A 62 -12.16 9.28 4.17
CA THR A 62 -11.05 8.99 3.27
C THR A 62 -9.92 8.29 4.02
N LEU A 63 -9.52 7.12 3.53
CA LEU A 63 -8.46 6.30 4.12
C LEU A 63 -7.16 6.48 3.35
N LYS A 64 -6.06 6.69 4.07
CA LYS A 64 -4.75 7.07 3.52
C LYS A 64 -3.68 6.07 3.91
N PRO A 65 -3.48 5.00 3.13
CA PRO A 65 -2.51 3.97 3.45
C PRO A 65 -1.09 4.38 3.08
N ASN A 66 -0.12 3.86 3.83
CA ASN A 66 1.32 4.01 3.56
C ASN A 66 1.85 3.14 2.42
N HIS A 67 1.01 2.22 1.94
CA HIS A 67 1.30 1.30 0.86
C HIS A 67 0.02 1.00 0.07
N LEU A 68 0.13 0.79 -1.24
CA LEU A 68 -0.98 0.28 -2.04
C LEU A 68 -0.41 -0.49 -3.25
N SER A 69 -0.37 -1.82 -3.12
CA SER A 69 -0.18 -2.79 -4.20
C SER A 69 -1.49 -3.52 -4.53
N GLU A 70 -1.47 -4.34 -5.58
CA GLU A 70 -2.58 -5.24 -5.91
C GLU A 70 -2.90 -6.21 -4.77
N ALA A 71 -1.88 -6.69 -4.03
CA ALA A 71 -2.10 -7.49 -2.83
C ALA A 71 -2.86 -6.69 -1.76
N ASP A 72 -2.45 -5.44 -1.50
CA ASP A 72 -3.17 -4.57 -0.56
C ASP A 72 -4.62 -4.33 -0.98
N PHE A 73 -4.86 -4.11 -2.27
CA PHE A 73 -6.21 -3.93 -2.80
C PHE A 73 -7.07 -5.14 -2.45
N ILE A 74 -6.61 -6.34 -2.79
CA ILE A 74 -7.37 -7.58 -2.58
C ILE A 74 -7.64 -7.75 -1.09
N LEU A 75 -6.62 -7.59 -0.25
CA LEU A 75 -6.72 -7.77 1.20
C LEU A 75 -7.65 -6.74 1.86
N LEU A 76 -7.56 -5.46 1.48
CA LEU A 76 -8.43 -4.40 1.99
C LEU A 76 -9.87 -4.59 1.52
N ALA A 77 -10.09 -4.93 0.25
CA ALA A 77 -11.41 -5.17 -0.31
C ALA A 77 -12.13 -6.31 0.44
N ILE A 78 -11.44 -7.43 0.68
CA ILE A 78 -11.97 -8.55 1.48
C ILE A 78 -12.27 -8.07 2.90
N LEU A 79 -11.31 -7.38 3.53
CA LEU A 79 -11.43 -6.95 4.91
C LEU A 79 -12.66 -6.06 5.13
N PHE A 80 -12.85 -5.03 4.30
CA PHE A 80 -14.00 -4.14 4.45
C PHE A 80 -15.33 -4.88 4.27
N ARG A 81 -15.39 -5.79 3.29
CA ARG A 81 -16.59 -6.58 3.00
C ARG A 81 -16.96 -7.54 4.14
N GLU A 82 -15.98 -8.25 4.71
CA GLU A 82 -16.19 -9.10 5.89
C GLU A 82 -16.76 -8.33 7.09
N ASN A 83 -16.51 -7.01 7.14
CA ASN A 83 -16.97 -6.14 8.21
C ASN A 83 -18.24 -5.35 7.85
N GLY A 84 -18.86 -5.63 6.70
CA GLY A 84 -20.06 -4.95 6.21
C GLY A 84 -19.83 -3.50 5.81
N MET A 85 -18.60 -3.15 5.42
CA MET A 85 -18.22 -1.78 5.05
C MET A 85 -18.11 -1.66 3.53
N LYS A 86 -18.90 -0.74 2.97
CA LYS A 86 -18.76 -0.30 1.57
C LYS A 86 -17.61 0.70 1.48
N VAL A 87 -16.47 0.29 0.94
CA VAL A 87 -15.28 1.15 0.82
C VAL A 87 -14.72 1.05 -0.58
N LEU A 88 -14.72 2.18 -1.29
CA LEU A 88 -14.20 2.30 -2.65
C LEU A 88 -12.68 2.41 -2.62
N ILE A 89 -11.99 1.93 -3.65
CA ILE A 89 -10.52 1.97 -3.67
C ILE A 89 -10.02 2.63 -4.94
N GLU A 90 -9.23 3.68 -4.79
CA GLU A 90 -8.62 4.40 -5.91
C GLU A 90 -7.51 3.56 -6.56
N GLY A 91 -7.71 3.19 -7.82
CA GLY A 91 -6.71 2.59 -8.69
C GLY A 91 -5.99 3.62 -9.56
N GLY A 92 -4.88 4.18 -9.08
CA GLY A 92 -3.95 4.96 -9.91
C GLY A 92 -2.97 4.06 -10.68
N SER A 93 -1.88 4.60 -11.26
CA SER A 93 -0.81 3.79 -11.92
C SER A 93 -0.13 2.74 -11.01
N ASN A 94 -0.42 2.75 -9.72
CA ASN A 94 0.10 1.79 -8.75
C ASN A 94 -0.76 0.51 -8.66
N LEU A 95 -2.00 0.55 -9.16
CA LEU A 95 -2.88 -0.61 -9.38
C LEU A 95 -3.11 -0.70 -10.88
N PHE A 96 -2.41 -1.59 -11.57
CA PHE A 96 -2.44 -1.62 -13.02
C PHE A 96 -3.73 -2.30 -13.50
N ILE A 97 -4.77 -1.50 -13.65
CA ILE A 97 -6.09 -1.89 -14.16
C ILE A 97 -5.99 -1.92 -15.71
N ASP A 98 -5.42 -3.00 -16.24
CA ASP A 98 -5.32 -3.28 -17.68
C ASP A 98 -6.14 -4.54 -18.05
N ASP A 99 -6.38 -4.71 -19.34
CA ASP A 99 -7.27 -5.73 -19.89
C ASP A 99 -6.58 -7.10 -19.99
N ILE A 100 -6.00 -7.56 -18.87
CA ILE A 100 -5.47 -8.92 -18.73
C ILE A 100 -6.63 -9.85 -18.41
N ASP A 101 -6.81 -10.90 -19.22
CA ASP A 101 -7.87 -11.87 -19.01
C ASP A 101 -7.50 -12.88 -17.91
N ILE A 102 -8.36 -13.03 -16.92
CA ILE A 102 -8.13 -13.90 -15.75
C ILE A 102 -8.07 -15.37 -16.17
N PHE A 103 -8.98 -15.82 -17.04
CA PHE A 103 -9.16 -17.23 -17.36
C PHE A 103 -8.27 -17.70 -18.50
N ARG A 104 -7.87 -16.80 -19.39
CA ARG A 104 -6.96 -17.09 -20.50
C ARG A 104 -5.50 -16.85 -20.16
N ASP A 105 -5.20 -15.72 -19.52
CA ASP A 105 -3.81 -15.25 -19.37
C ASP A 105 -3.27 -15.54 -17.94
N LEU A 106 -4.02 -15.18 -16.91
CA LEU A 106 -3.54 -15.20 -15.51
C LEU A 106 -3.56 -16.60 -14.88
N LEU A 107 -4.75 -17.20 -14.72
CA LEU A 107 -4.88 -18.47 -13.99
C LEU A 107 -4.13 -19.62 -14.67
N PRO A 108 -4.18 -19.81 -16.00
CA PRO A 108 -3.46 -20.92 -16.61
C PRO A 108 -1.95 -20.73 -16.65
N GLY A 109 -1.48 -19.47 -16.69
CA GLY A 109 -0.04 -19.17 -16.70
C GLY A 109 0.65 -19.38 -15.36
N TYR A 110 -0.08 -19.28 -14.24
CA TYR A 110 0.53 -19.19 -12.91
C TYR A 110 -0.02 -20.18 -11.88
N ILE A 111 -1.23 -20.71 -12.08
CA ILE A 111 -1.90 -21.61 -11.13
C ILE A 111 -1.97 -23.03 -11.67
N LEU A 112 -2.72 -23.27 -12.75
CA LEU A 112 -2.91 -24.61 -13.32
C LEU A 112 -3.14 -24.50 -14.83
N GLU A 113 -2.25 -25.09 -15.62
CA GLU A 113 -2.32 -25.02 -17.09
C GLU A 113 -3.63 -25.61 -17.65
N ASP A 114 -4.20 -26.62 -16.99
CA ASP A 114 -5.46 -27.27 -17.37
C ASP A 114 -6.67 -26.31 -17.35
N LEU A 115 -6.54 -25.14 -16.71
CA LEU A 115 -7.57 -24.10 -16.74
C LEU A 115 -7.72 -23.41 -18.10
N LYS A 116 -6.82 -23.66 -19.07
CA LYS A 116 -6.97 -23.17 -20.46
C LYS A 116 -8.34 -23.55 -21.05
N GLY A 117 -8.87 -24.74 -20.73
CA GLY A 117 -10.19 -25.17 -21.20
C GLY A 117 -11.38 -24.42 -20.60
N PHE A 118 -11.19 -23.67 -19.51
CA PHE A 118 -12.23 -22.78 -18.94
C PHE A 118 -12.34 -21.45 -19.70
N ALA A 119 -11.25 -20.99 -20.33
CA ALA A 119 -11.18 -19.73 -21.06
C ALA A 119 -12.16 -19.66 -22.24
N ASP A 120 -12.51 -20.82 -22.83
CA ASP A 120 -13.44 -20.90 -23.96
C ASP A 120 -14.88 -20.51 -23.59
N LYS A 121 -15.22 -20.54 -22.29
CA LYS A 121 -16.58 -20.25 -21.78
C LYS A 121 -16.65 -19.01 -20.91
N HIS A 122 -15.52 -18.50 -20.44
CA HIS A 122 -15.46 -17.43 -19.44
C HIS A 122 -14.41 -16.40 -19.87
N GLN A 123 -14.82 -15.13 -19.94
CA GLN A 123 -13.93 -14.00 -20.20
C GLN A 123 -14.19 -12.93 -19.16
N MET A 124 -13.13 -12.54 -18.45
CA MET A 124 -13.18 -11.49 -17.47
C MET A 124 -11.79 -10.91 -17.32
N SER A 125 -11.65 -9.61 -17.59
CA SER A 125 -10.39 -8.94 -17.32
C SER A 125 -10.27 -8.53 -15.85
N ILE A 126 -9.04 -8.44 -15.36
CA ILE A 126 -8.75 -7.90 -14.03
C ILE A 126 -9.34 -6.49 -13.89
N ALA A 127 -9.24 -5.67 -14.93
CA ALA A 127 -9.80 -4.33 -14.90
C ALA A 127 -11.30 -4.33 -14.58
N ARG A 128 -12.07 -5.15 -15.30
CA ARG A 128 -13.50 -5.33 -15.08
C ARG A 128 -13.80 -5.97 -13.72
N TYR A 129 -13.02 -6.98 -13.35
CA TYR A 129 -13.18 -7.64 -12.06
C TYR A 129 -13.02 -6.61 -10.91
N LEU A 130 -11.92 -5.87 -10.87
CA LEU A 130 -11.66 -4.88 -9.84
C LEU A 130 -12.71 -3.77 -9.82
N SER A 131 -13.15 -3.28 -10.99
CA SER A 131 -14.17 -2.23 -11.05
C SER A 131 -15.50 -2.67 -10.44
N THR A 132 -15.94 -3.91 -10.70
CA THR A 132 -17.13 -4.51 -10.07
C THR A 132 -16.99 -4.79 -8.57
N ARG A 133 -15.80 -4.56 -8.01
CA ARG A 133 -15.52 -4.71 -6.58
C ARG A 133 -15.32 -3.39 -5.85
N GLY A 134 -15.59 -2.25 -6.51
CA GLY A 134 -15.43 -0.92 -5.93
C GLY A 134 -14.13 -0.21 -6.28
N ALA A 135 -13.32 -0.74 -7.20
CA ALA A 135 -12.15 -0.05 -7.70
C ALA A 135 -12.56 1.03 -8.71
N PHE A 136 -12.11 2.27 -8.52
CA PHE A 136 -12.30 3.33 -9.51
C PHE A 136 -10.94 3.78 -10.04
N LYS A 137 -10.83 3.99 -11.35
CA LYS A 137 -9.54 4.25 -12.01
C LYS A 137 -9.21 5.74 -12.00
N VAL A 138 -7.97 6.10 -11.66
CA VAL A 138 -7.48 7.47 -11.82
C VAL A 138 -6.34 7.48 -12.82
N PHE A 139 -6.59 8.13 -13.94
CA PHE A 139 -5.58 8.29 -14.99
C PHE A 139 -4.50 9.27 -14.53
N ARG A 140 -3.24 8.97 -14.83
CA ARG A 140 -2.11 9.87 -14.56
C ARG A 140 -1.51 10.47 -15.83
N GLU A 141 -1.70 9.79 -16.96
CA GLU A 141 -1.15 10.13 -18.26
C GLU A 141 -2.27 10.33 -19.27
N PRO A 142 -2.07 11.22 -20.27
CA PRO A 142 -3.01 11.35 -21.38
C PRO A 142 -3.24 10.02 -22.07
N GLN A 143 -4.48 9.75 -22.45
CA GLN A 143 -4.86 8.47 -23.02
C GLN A 143 -6.05 8.62 -23.94
N LYS A 144 -6.11 7.74 -24.93
CA LYS A 144 -7.29 7.55 -25.77
C LYS A 144 -8.14 6.44 -25.17
N VAL A 145 -9.39 6.75 -24.87
CA VAL A 145 -10.35 5.80 -24.30
C VAL A 145 -11.39 5.48 -25.35
N THR A 146 -11.48 4.22 -25.74
CA THR A 146 -12.56 3.71 -26.60
C THR A 146 -13.84 3.55 -25.78
N GLN A 147 -14.92 4.15 -26.26
CA GLN A 147 -16.26 4.07 -25.68
C GLN A 147 -16.95 2.76 -26.06
N PRO A 148 -18.03 2.37 -25.35
CA PRO A 148 -18.83 1.19 -25.70
C PRO A 148 -19.43 1.23 -27.11
N ASP A 149 -19.66 2.42 -27.66
CA ASP A 149 -20.17 2.62 -29.02
C ASP A 149 -19.06 2.61 -30.10
N GLY A 150 -17.81 2.37 -29.70
CA GLY A 150 -16.64 2.35 -30.58
C GLY A 150 -16.02 3.72 -30.86
N SER A 151 -16.58 4.82 -30.35
CA SER A 151 -15.97 6.14 -30.47
C SER A 151 -14.72 6.29 -29.58
N GLU A 152 -13.80 7.19 -29.93
CA GLU A 152 -12.60 7.47 -29.13
C GLU A 152 -12.71 8.84 -28.46
N ILE A 153 -12.39 8.90 -27.16
CA ILE A 153 -12.20 10.15 -26.41
C ILE A 153 -10.71 10.31 -26.09
N ASP A 154 -10.13 11.42 -26.54
CA ASP A 154 -8.79 11.82 -26.14
C ASP A 154 -8.86 12.62 -24.82
N MET A 155 -8.30 12.04 -23.77
CA MET A 155 -8.24 12.65 -22.45
C MET A 155 -6.86 13.25 -22.20
N GLY A 156 -6.77 14.58 -22.26
CA GLY A 156 -5.57 15.30 -21.87
C GLY A 156 -5.39 15.35 -20.35
N ARG A 157 -4.19 15.77 -19.91
CA ARG A 157 -3.85 15.88 -18.48
C ARG A 157 -4.80 16.80 -17.71
N LYS A 158 -5.31 17.86 -18.34
CA LYS A 158 -6.26 18.80 -17.71
C LYS A 158 -7.65 18.19 -17.55
N GLU A 159 -8.15 17.47 -18.56
CA GLU A 159 -9.41 16.72 -18.47
C GLU A 159 -9.32 15.67 -17.36
N ILE A 160 -8.25 14.89 -17.33
CA ILE A 160 -8.02 13.83 -16.33
C ILE A 160 -8.05 14.37 -14.89
N ILE A 161 -7.32 15.46 -14.62
CA ILE A 161 -7.32 16.10 -13.30
C ILE A 161 -8.71 16.63 -12.95
N SER A 162 -9.42 17.22 -13.93
CA SER A 162 -10.77 17.73 -13.73
C SER A 162 -11.77 16.60 -13.42
N LEU A 163 -11.69 15.49 -14.16
CA LEU A 163 -12.51 14.31 -13.95
C LEU A 163 -12.26 13.68 -12.57
N THR A 164 -11.00 13.52 -12.19
CA THR A 164 -10.60 13.01 -10.87
C THR A 164 -11.15 13.88 -9.73
N ARG A 165 -11.06 15.21 -9.88
CA ARG A 165 -11.61 16.17 -8.90
C ARG A 165 -13.13 16.11 -8.83
N ALA A 166 -13.80 16.04 -9.97
CA ALA A 166 -15.25 15.95 -10.05
C ALA A 166 -15.78 14.67 -9.42
N TYR A 167 -15.12 13.54 -9.70
CA TYR A 167 -15.49 12.26 -9.12
C TYR A 167 -15.21 12.21 -7.63
N ARG A 168 -14.09 12.76 -7.16
CA ARG A 168 -13.85 12.88 -5.71
C ARG A 168 -14.91 13.73 -5.02
N TYR A 169 -15.32 14.82 -5.65
CA TYR A 169 -16.45 15.62 -5.17
C TYR A 169 -17.75 14.80 -5.12
N HIS A 170 -18.04 14.01 -6.14
CA HIS A 170 -19.20 13.09 -6.15
C HIS A 170 -19.14 12.10 -4.98
N LEU A 171 -18.02 11.42 -4.76
CA LEU A 171 -17.85 10.49 -3.62
C LEU A 171 -18.09 11.18 -2.27
N VAL A 172 -17.57 12.40 -2.08
CA VAL A 172 -17.78 13.16 -0.85
C VAL A 172 -19.24 13.59 -0.70
N LYS A 173 -19.87 14.06 -1.78
CA LYS A 173 -21.28 14.47 -1.80
C LYS A 173 -22.21 13.30 -1.43
N GLU A 174 -21.90 12.10 -1.93
CA GLU A 174 -22.62 10.86 -1.63
C GLU A 174 -22.21 10.23 -0.27
N LYS A 175 -21.35 10.91 0.51
CA LYS A 175 -20.93 10.49 1.87
C LYS A 175 -20.25 9.12 1.88
N GLU A 176 -19.56 8.78 0.79
CA GLU A 176 -18.90 7.49 0.60
C GLU A 176 -17.65 7.35 1.47
N MET A 177 -17.25 6.08 1.68
CA MET A 177 -15.92 5.75 2.21
C MET A 177 -15.00 5.37 1.06
N TYR A 178 -13.79 5.92 1.02
CA TYR A 178 -12.84 5.61 -0.06
C TYR A 178 -11.37 5.60 0.39
N VAL A 179 -10.57 4.72 -0.22
CA VAL A 179 -9.12 4.60 -0.03
C VAL A 179 -8.41 5.37 -1.14
N THR A 180 -7.44 6.19 -0.76
CA THR A 180 -6.53 6.85 -1.71
C THR A 180 -5.11 6.74 -1.21
N PHE A 181 -4.23 6.12 -1.99
CA PHE A 181 -2.80 6.08 -1.69
C PHE A 181 -2.16 7.46 -1.90
N PRO A 182 -1.67 8.12 -0.83
CA PRO A 182 -1.06 9.44 -0.95
C PRO A 182 0.47 9.38 -1.07
N GLY A 183 1.09 8.20 -0.92
CA GLY A 183 2.56 8.08 -0.97
C GLY A 183 3.12 8.55 -2.31
N PHE A 184 4.25 9.26 -2.29
CA PHE A 184 4.98 9.67 -3.48
C PHE A 184 6.46 9.40 -3.32
N SER A 185 7.16 8.91 -4.34
CA SER A 185 8.60 8.68 -4.23
C SER A 185 9.46 9.83 -4.75
N THR A 186 10.29 10.41 -3.89
CA THR A 186 11.26 11.50 -4.22
C THR A 186 12.60 11.00 -4.75
N ILE A 187 12.90 9.71 -4.61
CA ILE A 187 14.22 9.16 -4.93
C ILE A 187 14.53 9.24 -6.43
N LYS A 188 15.49 10.11 -6.81
CA LYS A 188 16.15 10.15 -8.13
C LYS A 188 17.33 9.16 -8.14
N LEU A 189 17.07 7.87 -8.21
CA LEU A 189 18.10 6.85 -8.46
C LEU A 189 17.88 6.28 -9.86
N GLY A 190 18.94 6.14 -10.67
CA GLY A 190 18.86 5.84 -12.11
C GLY A 190 18.01 4.62 -12.50
N LEU A 191 17.94 3.58 -11.66
CA LEU A 191 17.08 2.41 -11.86
C LEU A 191 15.59 2.73 -11.65
N LEU A 192 15.29 3.59 -10.68
CA LEU A 192 13.95 4.13 -10.42
C LEU A 192 13.56 5.21 -11.44
N GLU A 193 14.49 5.90 -12.10
CA GLU A 193 14.16 6.79 -13.22
C GLU A 193 13.65 6.02 -14.44
N LEU A 194 14.21 4.83 -14.69
CA LEU A 194 13.75 3.86 -15.68
C LEU A 194 12.32 3.38 -15.36
N LEU A 195 12.02 3.07 -14.10
CA LEU A 195 10.65 2.72 -13.66
C LEU A 195 9.71 3.95 -13.52
N LYS A 196 10.22 5.15 -13.24
CA LYS A 196 9.43 6.38 -13.05
C LYS A 196 9.11 7.13 -14.35
N LYS A 197 9.96 7.06 -15.38
CA LYS A 197 9.74 7.79 -16.64
C LYS A 197 8.52 7.28 -17.40
N ASP A 198 8.18 6.00 -17.23
CA ASP A 198 7.13 5.32 -17.99
C ASP A 198 6.01 4.71 -17.11
N GLY A 199 5.82 5.20 -15.89
CA GLY A 199 4.62 4.89 -15.10
C GLY A 199 4.64 3.57 -14.32
N THR A 200 5.80 2.97 -14.09
CA THR A 200 5.93 1.73 -13.31
C THR A 200 5.96 2.06 -11.81
N LYS A 201 4.79 1.89 -11.16
CA LYS A 201 4.50 1.75 -9.73
C LYS A 201 5.49 2.42 -8.73
N THR A 202 4.98 3.41 -7.99
CA THR A 202 5.71 4.06 -6.88
C THR A 202 5.09 3.69 -5.54
N GLY A 203 5.91 3.20 -4.59
CA GLY A 203 5.44 2.80 -3.26
C GLY A 203 6.50 2.01 -2.48
N ARG A 204 6.22 1.76 -1.18
CA ARG A 204 7.09 1.04 -0.24
C ARG A 204 7.62 -0.30 -0.78
N SER A 205 6.85 -1.04 -1.60
CA SER A 205 7.28 -2.29 -2.24
C SER A 205 8.56 -2.18 -3.08
N TYR A 206 8.90 -0.99 -3.58
CA TYR A 206 9.97 -0.85 -4.59
C TYR A 206 11.19 -0.06 -4.09
N THR A 207 11.00 0.83 -3.12
CA THR A 207 12.10 1.64 -2.56
C THR A 207 12.50 1.18 -1.15
N GLY A 208 11.63 0.43 -0.47
CA GLY A 208 11.73 0.11 0.96
C GLY A 208 11.67 1.35 1.88
N LYS A 209 11.64 2.57 1.32
CA LYS A 209 11.42 3.82 2.06
C LYS A 209 9.95 4.18 1.99
N ILE A 210 9.39 4.53 3.14
CA ILE A 210 8.09 5.19 3.16
C ILE A 210 8.36 6.66 2.88
N ASP A 211 8.38 6.99 1.60
CA ASP A 211 8.44 8.38 1.16
C ASP A 211 7.13 9.08 1.60
N GLY A 212 7.21 10.37 1.97
CA GLY A 212 6.12 11.13 2.59
C GLY A 212 4.77 11.09 1.85
N PHE A 213 3.74 11.71 2.44
CA PHE A 213 2.45 11.86 1.75
C PHE A 213 2.43 13.09 0.83
N HIS A 214 1.92 12.90 -0.37
CA HIS A 214 1.74 13.97 -1.33
C HIS A 214 0.51 14.78 -0.94
N HIS A 215 0.63 16.11 -1.00
CA HIS A 215 -0.46 17.02 -0.65
C HIS A 215 -1.67 16.96 -1.60
N LEU A 216 -1.48 16.60 -2.87
CA LEU A 216 -2.54 16.69 -3.90
C LEU A 216 -3.82 15.89 -3.56
N PRO A 217 -3.79 14.61 -3.14
CA PRO A 217 -5.00 13.91 -2.70
C PRO A 217 -5.75 14.67 -1.61
N LEU A 218 -5.04 15.22 -0.61
CA LEU A 218 -5.68 15.97 0.47
C LEU A 218 -6.19 17.32 0.01
N GLN A 219 -5.50 17.96 -0.95
CA GLN A 219 -5.99 19.16 -1.60
C GLN A 219 -7.34 18.91 -2.26
N ILE A 220 -7.50 17.79 -2.98
CA ILE A 220 -8.76 17.45 -3.65
C ILE A 220 -9.84 17.13 -2.61
N ASP A 221 -9.51 16.43 -1.52
CA ASP A 221 -10.46 16.14 -0.44
C ASP A 221 -10.94 17.42 0.28
N ILE A 222 -10.06 18.41 0.51
CA ILE A 222 -10.41 19.74 1.04
C ILE A 222 -11.32 20.49 0.07
N GLU A 223 -10.96 20.51 -1.22
CA GLU A 223 -11.77 21.12 -2.28
C GLU A 223 -13.17 20.49 -2.31
N ALA A 224 -13.27 19.15 -2.25
CA ALA A 224 -14.52 18.42 -2.23
C ALA A 224 -15.38 18.73 -0.99
N ALA A 225 -14.78 18.78 0.20
CA ALA A 225 -15.46 19.17 1.44
C ALA A 225 -16.07 20.58 1.35
N LEU A 226 -15.28 21.55 0.86
CA LEU A 226 -15.72 22.94 0.68
C LEU A 226 -16.88 23.07 -0.31
N TYR A 227 -16.83 22.34 -1.44
CA TYR A 227 -17.86 22.45 -2.46
C TYR A 227 -19.14 21.70 -2.12
N SER A 228 -19.04 20.58 -1.42
CA SER A 228 -20.21 19.73 -1.07
C SER A 228 -20.88 20.15 0.22
N ASN A 229 -20.18 20.93 1.07
CA ASN A 229 -20.58 21.21 2.45
C ASN A 229 -20.82 19.92 3.27
N VAL A 230 -20.11 18.85 2.93
CA VAL A 230 -20.07 17.59 3.66
C VAL A 230 -18.78 17.53 4.47
N ASP A 231 -18.90 17.12 5.74
CA ASP A 231 -17.74 16.86 6.58
C ASP A 231 -16.93 15.68 6.03
N VAL A 232 -15.63 15.89 5.83
CA VAL A 232 -14.70 14.84 5.41
C VAL A 232 -13.77 14.49 6.55
N TYR A 233 -13.70 13.21 6.89
CA TYR A 233 -12.76 12.68 7.89
C TYR A 233 -11.64 11.89 7.22
N VAL A 234 -10.40 12.16 7.62
CA VAL A 234 -9.21 11.47 7.13
C VAL A 234 -8.76 10.44 8.15
N VAL A 235 -8.49 9.22 7.69
CA VAL A 235 -8.01 8.11 8.51
C VAL A 235 -6.64 7.68 7.97
N PRO A 236 -5.54 7.83 8.76
CA PRO A 236 -4.28 7.22 8.37
C PRO A 236 -4.40 5.70 8.45
N VAL A 237 -3.83 5.00 7.47
CA VAL A 237 -3.78 3.54 7.46
C VAL A 237 -2.34 3.08 7.39
N ASN A 238 -1.93 2.22 8.30
CA ASN A 238 -0.63 1.58 8.27
C ASN A 238 -0.81 0.12 7.86
N ILE A 239 -0.27 -0.21 6.68
CA ILE A 239 -0.11 -1.57 6.18
C ILE A 239 1.33 -1.96 6.46
N ALA A 240 1.56 -3.03 7.21
CA ALA A 240 2.91 -3.47 7.56
C ALA A 240 3.07 -4.97 7.41
N TYR A 241 3.99 -5.32 6.52
CA TYR A 241 4.41 -6.68 6.24
C TYR A 241 5.66 -7.06 7.04
N GLU A 242 5.68 -8.27 7.58
CA GLU A 242 6.92 -8.93 8.01
C GLU A 242 7.77 -9.27 6.79
N ARG A 243 7.14 -9.65 5.67
CA ARG A 243 7.74 -9.87 4.35
C ARG A 243 6.74 -9.38 3.31
N VAL A 244 7.12 -8.38 2.52
CA VAL A 244 6.31 -7.94 1.37
C VAL A 244 6.40 -9.06 0.33
N LEU A 245 5.28 -9.43 -0.30
CA LEU A 245 5.27 -10.58 -1.22
C LEU A 245 6.07 -10.24 -2.48
N GLU A 246 5.82 -9.04 -2.99
CA GLU A 246 6.33 -8.49 -4.24
C GLU A 246 7.86 -8.27 -4.22
N ASP A 247 8.46 -8.19 -3.03
CA ASP A 247 9.90 -7.90 -2.83
C ASP A 247 10.82 -8.92 -3.50
N GLU A 248 10.48 -10.21 -3.46
CA GLU A 248 11.30 -11.29 -4.04
C GLU A 248 11.23 -11.36 -5.56
N HIS A 249 10.18 -10.79 -6.14
CA HIS A 249 9.94 -10.81 -7.57
C HIS A 249 10.54 -9.58 -8.28
N PHE A 250 10.94 -8.56 -7.53
CA PHE A 250 11.36 -7.28 -8.08
C PHE A 250 12.57 -7.37 -9.04
N ALA A 251 13.61 -8.14 -8.68
CA ALA A 251 14.79 -8.28 -9.53
C ALA A 251 14.44 -8.89 -10.90
N GLU A 252 13.44 -9.77 -10.96
CA GLU A 252 12.95 -10.34 -12.20
C GLU A 252 12.21 -9.28 -13.04
N LEU A 253 11.32 -8.50 -12.41
CA LEU A 253 10.60 -7.41 -13.08
C LEU A 253 11.55 -6.35 -13.64
N ALA A 254 12.58 -5.98 -12.88
CA ALA A 254 13.61 -5.04 -13.32
C ALA A 254 14.37 -5.58 -14.54
N ARG A 255 14.76 -6.86 -14.53
CA ARG A 255 15.41 -7.50 -15.68
C ARG A 255 14.50 -7.56 -16.91
N LEU A 256 13.21 -7.87 -16.74
CA LEU A 256 12.26 -7.91 -17.87
C LEU A 256 12.15 -6.53 -18.52
N TYR A 257 12.09 -5.49 -17.69
CA TYR A 257 12.07 -4.10 -18.16
C TYR A 257 13.37 -3.71 -18.88
N GLU A 258 14.54 -4.00 -18.30
CA GLU A 258 15.85 -3.75 -18.91
C GLU A 258 16.01 -4.48 -20.26
N ASN A 259 15.39 -5.65 -20.40
CA ASN A 259 15.35 -6.41 -21.65
C ASN A 259 14.29 -5.92 -22.65
N GLY A 260 13.62 -4.79 -22.39
CA GLY A 260 12.67 -4.17 -23.30
C GLY A 260 11.33 -4.91 -23.44
N LYS A 261 10.94 -5.73 -22.44
CA LYS A 261 9.60 -6.35 -22.43
C LYS A 261 8.52 -5.28 -22.34
N ASN A 262 7.36 -5.57 -22.96
CA ASN A 262 6.25 -4.63 -22.93
C ASN A 262 5.63 -4.56 -21.51
N LYS A 263 4.92 -3.46 -21.20
CA LYS A 263 4.33 -3.22 -19.86
C LYS A 263 3.33 -4.29 -19.45
N ARG A 264 2.55 -4.81 -20.41
CA ARG A 264 1.53 -5.85 -20.18
C ARG A 264 2.17 -7.15 -19.70
N ASP A 265 3.26 -7.60 -20.33
CA ASP A 265 3.98 -8.82 -19.98
C ASP A 265 4.61 -8.72 -18.59
N ILE A 266 5.25 -7.57 -18.30
CA ILE A 266 5.83 -7.29 -16.99
C ILE A 266 4.73 -7.33 -15.92
N TYR A 267 3.57 -6.72 -16.20
CA TYR A 267 2.48 -6.70 -15.25
C TYR A 267 1.80 -8.07 -15.06
N LEU A 268 1.58 -8.83 -16.14
CA LEU A 268 1.08 -10.20 -16.07
C LEU A 268 1.98 -11.06 -15.18
N LYS A 269 3.30 -10.85 -15.27
CA LYS A 269 4.28 -11.54 -14.44
C LYS A 269 4.16 -11.15 -12.96
N ASP A 270 4.08 -9.86 -12.67
CA ASP A 270 3.92 -9.34 -11.31
C ASP A 270 2.64 -9.85 -10.64
N LEU A 271 1.50 -9.69 -11.31
CA LEU A 271 0.22 -10.16 -10.78
C LEU A 271 0.16 -11.68 -10.69
N GLY A 272 0.67 -12.39 -11.70
CA GLY A 272 0.75 -13.84 -11.70
C GLY A 272 1.57 -14.38 -10.53
N TYR A 273 2.65 -13.69 -10.17
CA TYR A 273 3.43 -14.00 -8.97
C TYR A 273 2.58 -13.82 -7.70
N ILE A 274 1.89 -12.69 -7.52
CA ILE A 274 1.03 -12.43 -6.35
C ILE A 274 -0.05 -13.52 -6.20
N VAL A 275 -0.77 -13.85 -7.29
CA VAL A 275 -1.83 -14.87 -7.26
C VAL A 275 -1.25 -16.25 -6.96
N LYS A 276 -0.07 -16.57 -7.51
CA LYS A 276 0.61 -17.83 -7.21
C LYS A 276 1.02 -17.94 -5.75
N GLU A 277 1.55 -16.88 -5.15
CA GLU A 277 1.91 -16.86 -3.72
C GLU A 277 0.66 -17.01 -2.84
N PHE A 278 -0.47 -16.38 -3.22
CA PHE A 278 -1.76 -16.59 -2.57
C PHE A 278 -2.25 -18.03 -2.62
N TYR A 279 -2.04 -18.70 -3.74
CA TYR A 279 -2.50 -20.08 -3.93
C TYR A 279 -1.55 -21.13 -3.32
N SER A 280 -0.23 -20.92 -3.46
CA SER A 280 0.77 -21.99 -3.33
C SER A 280 1.67 -21.85 -2.10
N ASP A 281 1.95 -20.63 -1.63
CA ASP A 281 2.88 -20.46 -0.51
C ASP A 281 2.15 -20.77 0.81
N LYS A 282 2.61 -21.84 1.49
CA LYS A 282 2.13 -22.22 2.82
C LYS A 282 2.93 -21.56 3.94
N ARG A 283 3.98 -20.80 3.60
CA ARG A 283 4.84 -20.10 4.55
C ARG A 283 4.21 -18.77 4.93
N LYS A 284 3.32 -18.81 5.92
CA LYS A 284 2.64 -17.60 6.42
C LYS A 284 3.64 -16.55 6.90
N ALA A 285 3.52 -15.34 6.37
CA ALA A 285 4.15 -14.12 6.90
C ALA A 285 3.17 -13.34 7.80
N ASN A 286 3.65 -12.49 8.69
CA ASN A 286 2.77 -11.62 9.45
C ASN A 286 2.41 -10.35 8.66
N LEU A 287 1.13 -9.98 8.68
CA LEU A 287 0.59 -8.74 8.13
C LEU A 287 -0.20 -8.01 9.21
N SER A 288 0.12 -6.73 9.43
CA SER A 288 -0.62 -5.86 10.34
C SER A 288 -1.25 -4.72 9.56
N LEU A 289 -2.56 -4.55 9.71
CA LEU A 289 -3.34 -3.44 9.20
C LEU A 289 -3.85 -2.62 10.39
N LYS A 290 -3.39 -1.37 10.49
CA LYS A 290 -3.83 -0.44 11.54
C LYS A 290 -4.55 0.75 10.95
N PHE A 291 -5.73 1.02 11.47
CA PHE A 291 -6.55 2.18 11.16
C PHE A 291 -6.43 3.18 12.32
N GLY A 292 -6.01 4.40 12.01
CA GLY A 292 -5.98 5.47 13.00
C GLY A 292 -7.37 6.05 13.29
N GLU A 293 -7.42 7.00 14.22
CA GLU A 293 -8.66 7.70 14.53
C GLU A 293 -9.07 8.65 13.39
N PRO A 294 -10.37 8.70 13.02
CA PRO A 294 -10.87 9.67 12.05
C PRO A 294 -10.63 11.11 12.50
N ARG A 295 -9.99 11.92 11.66
CA ARG A 295 -9.79 13.36 11.92
C ARG A 295 -10.52 14.20 10.89
N LYS A 296 -11.38 15.10 11.34
CA LYS A 296 -12.11 16.03 10.46
C LYS A 296 -11.12 16.96 9.74
N ILE A 297 -11.31 17.13 8.44
CA ILE A 297 -10.67 18.21 7.69
C ILE A 297 -11.36 19.51 8.11
N ASP A 298 -10.65 20.33 8.86
CA ASP A 298 -11.07 21.69 9.17
C ASP A 298 -10.99 22.58 7.92
N THR A 299 -12.13 23.16 7.56
CA THR A 299 -12.32 24.04 6.42
C THR A 299 -12.87 25.41 6.81
N SER A 300 -13.02 25.72 8.10
CA SER A 300 -13.63 26.96 8.59
C SER A 300 -12.97 28.21 7.99
N ASP A 301 -11.64 28.22 7.97
CA ASP A 301 -10.82 29.37 7.58
C ASP A 301 -10.50 29.40 6.07
N LEU A 302 -11.08 28.46 5.32
CA LEU A 302 -10.82 28.22 3.89
C LEU A 302 -11.97 28.67 2.97
N LYS A 303 -13.03 29.26 3.51
CA LYS A 303 -14.26 29.64 2.78
C LYS A 303 -14.13 30.91 1.91
N ASP A 304 -13.04 31.66 2.01
CA ASP A 304 -12.86 32.95 1.32
C ASP A 304 -12.23 32.85 -0.09
N THR A 305 -12.49 33.88 -0.92
CA THR A 305 -12.14 34.00 -2.36
C THR A 305 -10.65 33.89 -2.72
N PHE A 306 -9.73 33.88 -1.75
CA PHE A 306 -8.28 33.61 -1.92
C PHE A 306 -7.88 32.17 -1.57
N ALA A 307 -8.83 31.23 -1.70
CA ALA A 307 -8.74 29.86 -1.22
C ALA A 307 -7.54 29.05 -1.78
N GLY A 308 -7.09 29.28 -3.02
CA GLY A 308 -6.14 28.38 -3.68
C GLY A 308 -4.81 28.17 -2.93
N ARG A 309 -4.18 29.25 -2.43
CA ARG A 309 -2.92 29.14 -1.66
C ARG A 309 -3.15 28.59 -0.25
N LYS A 310 -4.24 29.02 0.41
CA LYS A 310 -4.59 28.53 1.76
C LYS A 310 -4.92 27.04 1.75
N ILE A 311 -5.72 26.58 0.79
CA ILE A 311 -6.05 25.16 0.59
C ILE A 311 -4.77 24.35 0.36
N LYS A 312 -3.87 24.82 -0.53
CA LYS A 312 -2.61 24.11 -0.79
C LYS A 312 -1.73 24.03 0.47
N GLY A 313 -1.63 25.12 1.24
CA GLY A 313 -0.91 25.15 2.51
C GLY A 313 -1.51 24.19 3.55
N ALA A 314 -2.83 24.18 3.70
CA ALA A 314 -3.54 23.25 4.56
C ALA A 314 -3.30 21.79 4.12
N ALA A 315 -3.35 21.51 2.82
CA ALA A 315 -3.10 20.18 2.27
C ALA A 315 -1.68 19.67 2.57
N HIS A 316 -0.67 20.55 2.51
CA HIS A 316 0.71 20.21 2.91
C HIS A 316 0.78 19.87 4.40
N LYS A 317 0.20 20.69 5.26
CA LYS A 317 0.17 20.45 6.70
C LYS A 317 -0.53 19.13 7.05
N TYR A 318 -1.71 18.89 6.47
CA TYR A 318 -2.41 17.62 6.67
C TYR A 318 -1.60 16.43 6.17
N ALA A 319 -0.85 16.57 5.06
CA ALA A 319 -0.05 15.48 4.53
C ALA A 319 1.11 15.13 5.48
N GLU A 320 1.79 16.14 6.02
CA GLU A 320 2.86 15.96 7.02
C GLU A 320 2.31 15.37 8.33
N ASP A 321 1.28 15.98 8.91
CA ASP A 321 0.67 15.50 10.15
C ASP A 321 0.16 14.06 10.00
N LEU A 322 -0.53 13.75 8.89
CA LEU A 322 -1.08 12.41 8.65
C LEU A 322 0.02 11.37 8.42
N PHE A 323 1.09 11.75 7.74
CA PHE A 323 2.27 10.90 7.54
C PHE A 323 2.93 10.56 8.88
N ASP A 324 3.11 11.55 9.77
CA ASP A 324 3.69 11.33 11.10
C ASP A 324 2.79 10.41 11.96
N ASN A 325 1.48 10.62 11.95
CA ASN A 325 0.53 9.74 12.64
C ASN A 325 0.57 8.31 12.09
N MET A 326 0.68 8.17 10.76
CA MET A 326 0.80 6.86 10.12
C MET A 326 2.10 6.16 10.52
N LEU A 327 3.23 6.87 10.54
CA LEU A 327 4.52 6.31 10.94
C LEU A 327 4.50 5.86 12.40
N ALA A 328 3.87 6.64 13.29
CA ALA A 328 3.70 6.28 14.69
C ALA A 328 2.91 4.97 14.90
N MET A 329 2.07 4.58 13.93
CA MET A 329 1.35 3.30 13.98
C MET A 329 2.18 2.10 13.50
N GLN A 330 3.30 2.33 12.82
CA GLN A 330 4.06 1.25 12.20
C GLN A 330 4.54 0.22 13.23
N PRO A 331 4.10 -1.05 13.15
CA PRO A 331 4.66 -2.09 13.99
C PRO A 331 6.09 -2.40 13.54
N ILE A 332 6.96 -2.66 14.51
CA ILE A 332 8.31 -3.11 14.24
C ILE A 332 8.35 -4.62 14.34
N PHE A 333 8.59 -5.30 13.21
CA PHE A 333 8.85 -6.73 13.20
C PHE A 333 10.30 -6.99 13.62
N PRO A 334 10.57 -7.90 14.58
CA PRO A 334 11.94 -8.17 15.05
C PRO A 334 12.94 -8.51 13.93
N ALA A 335 12.49 -9.23 12.90
CA ALA A 335 13.30 -9.53 11.71
C ALA A 335 13.81 -8.28 10.97
N ASN A 336 13.03 -7.19 10.97
CA ASN A 336 13.37 -5.97 10.25
C ASN A 336 14.43 -5.14 11.02
N ILE A 337 14.44 -5.23 12.35
CA ILE A 337 15.48 -4.61 13.19
C ILE A 337 16.84 -5.27 12.90
N TYR A 338 16.87 -6.61 12.82
CA TYR A 338 18.08 -7.39 12.60
C TYR A 338 18.85 -6.93 11.36
N PHE A 339 18.24 -6.92 10.17
CA PHE A 339 18.95 -6.56 8.93
C PHE A 339 19.37 -5.08 8.84
N SER A 340 18.72 -4.21 9.59
CA SER A 340 18.99 -2.77 9.55
C SER A 340 20.18 -2.36 10.42
N ALA A 341 20.42 -3.14 11.48
CA ALA A 341 21.39 -2.83 12.50
C ALA A 341 22.82 -3.32 12.17
N PHE A 342 23.00 -4.07 11.08
CA PHE A 342 24.33 -4.43 10.59
C PHE A 342 24.77 -3.66 9.34
N ASN A 343 26.07 -3.40 9.28
CA ASN A 343 26.75 -2.83 8.11
C ASN A 343 26.62 -3.75 6.88
N GLU A 344 26.82 -3.24 5.67
CA GLU A 344 26.66 -3.93 4.37
C GLU A 344 27.51 -5.22 4.20
N ASN A 345 28.45 -5.47 5.11
CA ASN A 345 29.35 -6.63 5.16
C ASN A 345 29.00 -7.65 6.27
N PHE A 346 27.79 -7.61 6.81
CA PHE A 346 27.35 -8.50 7.90
C PHE A 346 27.37 -10.00 7.55
N ASN A 347 27.16 -10.32 6.27
CA ASN A 347 27.31 -11.65 5.67
C ASN A 347 28.76 -12.20 5.68
N ARG A 348 29.71 -11.41 6.19
CA ARG A 348 31.12 -11.80 6.39
C ARG A 348 31.56 -11.54 7.83
N THR A 349 30.61 -11.38 8.75
CA THR A 349 30.91 -11.15 10.17
C THR A 349 30.89 -12.48 10.91
N PRO A 350 31.94 -12.81 11.69
CA PRO A 350 31.93 -14.01 12.53
C PRO A 350 30.80 -13.97 13.57
N LEU A 351 30.27 -15.15 13.93
CA LEU A 351 29.17 -15.33 14.90
C LEU A 351 29.40 -14.60 16.22
N ARG A 352 30.63 -14.60 16.74
CA ARG A 352 30.99 -13.91 17.98
C ARG A 352 30.84 -12.38 17.85
N VAL A 353 31.32 -11.81 16.75
CA VAL A 353 31.25 -10.37 16.47
C VAL A 353 29.80 -9.93 16.21
N MET A 354 28.96 -10.80 15.63
CA MET A 354 27.54 -10.51 15.52
C MET A 354 26.84 -10.49 16.88
N LYS A 355 27.18 -11.41 17.80
CA LYS A 355 26.64 -11.38 19.16
C LYS A 355 27.00 -10.07 19.87
N GLU A 356 28.26 -9.64 19.79
CA GLU A 356 28.72 -8.36 20.34
C GLU A 356 27.94 -7.17 19.73
N LYS A 357 27.76 -7.13 18.40
CA LYS A 357 26.94 -6.09 17.75
C LYS A 357 25.47 -6.12 18.18
N ILE A 358 24.89 -7.29 18.36
CA ILE A 358 23.51 -7.43 18.87
C ILE A 358 23.40 -6.88 20.28
N ASP A 359 24.42 -7.11 21.11
CA ASP A 359 24.51 -6.55 22.46
C ASP A 359 24.68 -5.02 22.41
N ASP A 360 25.48 -4.48 21.49
CA ASP A 360 25.60 -3.02 21.27
C ASP A 360 24.28 -2.40 20.82
N ILE A 361 23.57 -3.07 19.90
CA ILE A 361 22.24 -2.66 19.44
C ILE A 361 21.27 -2.71 20.61
N ARG A 362 21.26 -3.78 21.40
CA ARG A 362 20.45 -3.91 22.61
C ARG A 362 20.66 -2.73 23.54
N ASP A 363 21.91 -2.40 23.81
CA ASP A 363 22.26 -1.37 24.78
C ASP A 363 21.91 0.02 24.23
N TYR A 364 22.16 0.29 22.94
CA TYR A 364 21.67 1.49 22.26
C TYR A 364 20.14 1.63 22.33
N LEU A 365 19.41 0.57 21.97
CA LEU A 365 17.95 0.51 22.02
C LEU A 365 17.44 0.81 23.44
N ARG A 366 18.11 0.34 24.49
CA ARG A 366 17.78 0.64 25.90
C ARG A 366 18.04 2.10 26.30
N THR A 367 18.91 2.84 25.61
CA THR A 367 19.17 4.26 25.89
C THR A 367 18.12 5.23 25.33
N LEU A 368 17.16 4.73 24.54
CA LEU A 368 16.13 5.56 23.92
C LEU A 368 15.02 5.92 24.94
N VAL A 369 14.87 7.21 25.28
CA VAL A 369 13.84 7.75 26.21
C VAL A 369 12.89 8.71 25.47
N TRP A 370 11.57 8.67 25.78
CA TRP A 370 10.55 9.49 25.11
C TRP A 370 9.73 10.47 25.95
N GLY A 371 9.54 11.64 25.31
CA GLY A 371 8.73 12.85 25.58
C GLY A 371 8.97 13.85 24.40
N LYS A 372 8.01 14.74 24.08
CA LYS A 372 8.02 15.60 22.86
C LYS A 372 9.27 16.48 22.75
N ASP A 373 10.20 16.13 21.85
CA ASP A 373 10.66 17.00 20.77
C ASP A 373 11.74 16.28 19.92
N LYS A 374 11.44 16.14 18.63
CA LYS A 374 12.33 15.75 17.52
C LYS A 374 12.90 14.32 17.55
N ARG A 375 12.16 13.43 16.87
CA ARG A 375 12.58 12.13 16.30
C ARG A 375 13.36 11.20 17.24
N ARG A 376 12.62 10.46 18.07
CA ARG A 376 13.17 9.35 18.87
C ARG A 376 12.42 8.06 18.48
N VAL A 377 12.81 6.88 18.95
CA VAL A 377 12.09 5.61 18.66
C VAL A 377 11.77 4.97 19.99
N ASP A 378 10.49 4.72 20.25
CA ASP A 378 10.05 4.19 21.54
C ASP A 378 10.03 2.65 21.50
N LEU A 379 10.94 2.02 22.24
CA LEU A 379 11.01 0.57 22.35
C LEU A 379 10.32 0.01 23.59
N HIS A 380 9.83 0.86 24.49
CA HIS A 380 8.81 0.45 25.47
C HIS A 380 7.48 0.16 24.78
N TYR A 381 7.33 0.56 23.51
CA TYR A 381 6.16 0.33 22.69
C TYR A 381 6.50 -0.34 21.36
N VAL A 382 7.51 -1.23 21.32
CA VAL A 382 7.52 -2.24 20.24
C VAL A 382 6.35 -3.15 20.48
N LEU A 383 5.19 -2.74 19.98
CA LEU A 383 4.00 -3.54 19.96
C LEU A 383 4.32 -4.68 19.01
N GLY A 384 4.56 -5.84 19.59
CA GLY A 384 4.63 -7.08 18.86
C GLY A 384 3.37 -7.28 18.05
N TYR A 385 3.42 -8.29 17.18
CA TYR A 385 2.25 -8.69 16.40
C TYR A 385 0.98 -8.87 17.27
N ASN A 386 1.09 -9.10 18.59
CA ASN A 386 -0.03 -9.24 19.54
C ASN A 386 -0.34 -8.01 20.41
N HIS A 387 0.23 -6.81 20.17
CA HIS A 387 0.13 -5.63 21.06
C HIS A 387 0.72 -5.86 22.46
N HIS A 388 1.44 -6.96 22.64
CA HIS A 388 2.35 -7.06 23.76
C HIS A 388 3.52 -6.13 23.48
N ILE A 389 3.84 -5.33 24.48
CA ILE A 389 5.12 -4.64 24.54
C ILE A 389 6.19 -5.72 24.49
N ILE A 390 6.90 -5.79 23.37
CA ILE A 390 8.08 -6.64 23.21
C ILE A 390 9.24 -5.82 23.78
N SER A 391 9.81 -6.32 24.87
CA SER A 391 11.03 -5.72 25.43
C SER A 391 12.19 -5.85 24.43
N ALA A 392 13.22 -5.02 24.58
CA ALA A 392 14.46 -5.17 23.80
C ALA A 392 15.00 -6.62 23.85
N ASP A 393 14.90 -7.27 25.02
CA ASP A 393 15.35 -8.66 25.19
C ASP A 393 14.49 -9.66 24.41
N GLU A 394 13.18 -9.45 24.35
CA GLU A 394 12.30 -10.30 23.56
C GLU A 394 12.46 -10.07 22.05
N ILE A 395 12.72 -8.83 21.61
CA ILE A 395 13.11 -8.52 20.22
C ILE A 395 14.35 -9.30 19.83
N ILE A 396 15.36 -9.31 20.71
CA ILE A 396 16.63 -10.00 20.50
C ILE A 396 16.43 -11.51 20.44
N ASN A 397 15.70 -12.08 21.41
CA ASN A 397 15.42 -13.51 21.44
C ASN A 397 14.64 -13.96 20.19
N ARG A 398 13.65 -13.19 19.74
CA ARG A 398 12.91 -13.45 18.49
C ARG A 398 13.77 -13.26 17.24
N SER A 399 14.74 -12.35 17.27
CA SER A 399 15.73 -12.22 16.19
C SER A 399 16.62 -13.45 16.13
N PHE A 400 17.00 -14.03 17.29
CA PHE A 400 17.73 -15.30 17.32
C PHE A 400 16.91 -16.50 16.83
N GLN A 401 15.57 -16.46 16.97
CA GLN A 401 14.69 -17.49 16.40
C GLN A 401 14.66 -17.51 14.86
N ILE A 402 15.12 -16.46 14.19
CA ILE A 402 15.31 -16.48 12.73
C ILE A 402 16.37 -17.52 12.35
N PHE A 403 17.37 -17.75 13.22
CA PHE A 403 18.45 -18.71 13.00
C PHE A 403 18.08 -20.16 13.32
N SER A 404 16.95 -20.40 14.01
CA SER A 404 16.59 -21.72 14.52
C SER A 404 15.42 -22.38 13.78
N ARG A 405 14.85 -21.73 12.76
CA ARG A 405 13.75 -22.30 11.97
C ARG A 405 14.27 -22.93 10.67
N PRO A 406 14.12 -24.26 10.48
CA PRO A 406 14.68 -24.97 9.32
C PRO A 406 14.10 -24.56 7.95
N ASN A 407 13.02 -23.77 7.90
CA ASN A 407 12.33 -23.40 6.65
C ASN A 407 12.56 -21.94 6.21
N ARG A 408 13.54 -21.21 6.76
CA ARG A 408 13.78 -19.78 6.49
C ARG A 408 15.11 -19.53 5.76
N HIS A 409 15.20 -19.89 4.48
CA HIS A 409 16.41 -19.74 3.65
C HIS A 409 16.80 -18.29 3.25
N ILE A 410 16.52 -17.27 4.07
CA ILE A 410 17.13 -15.94 3.84
C ILE A 410 18.58 -15.95 4.37
N THR A 411 18.85 -16.77 5.40
CA THR A 411 20.12 -16.78 6.13
C THR A 411 20.46 -18.18 6.65
N ALA A 412 21.75 -18.54 6.74
CA ALA A 412 22.22 -19.73 7.45
C ALA A 412 23.57 -19.49 8.14
N ILE A 413 23.96 -20.47 8.95
CA ILE A 413 25.29 -20.57 9.55
C ILE A 413 26.13 -21.49 8.65
N ASP A 414 27.25 -20.97 8.15
CA ASP A 414 28.27 -21.72 7.43
C ASP A 414 29.57 -21.65 8.24
N GLY A 415 29.89 -22.73 8.95
CA GLY A 415 30.98 -22.74 9.94
C GLY A 415 30.75 -21.75 11.08
N ASP A 416 31.68 -20.82 11.29
CA ASP A 416 31.58 -19.71 12.25
C ASP A 416 31.04 -18.42 11.62
N MET A 417 30.68 -18.46 10.35
CA MET A 417 30.25 -17.32 9.55
C MET A 417 28.75 -17.36 9.32
N PHE A 418 28.17 -16.17 9.23
CA PHE A 418 26.77 -16.00 8.87
C PHE A 418 26.63 -15.61 7.43
N VAL A 419 25.81 -16.34 6.69
CA VAL A 419 25.61 -16.15 5.26
C VAL A 419 24.18 -15.75 5.00
N VAL A 420 24.00 -14.67 4.25
CA VAL A 420 22.70 -14.23 3.73
C VAL A 420 22.61 -14.66 2.27
N TYR A 421 21.68 -15.56 1.97
CA TYR A 421 21.49 -16.10 0.63
C TYR A 421 20.78 -15.12 -0.30
N ASN A 422 19.99 -14.19 0.24
CA ASN A 422 19.30 -13.16 -0.53
C ASN A 422 19.62 -11.75 0.01
N ARG A 423 20.69 -11.16 -0.51
CA ARG A 423 21.20 -9.84 -0.12
C ARG A 423 20.21 -8.71 -0.42
N GLU A 424 19.42 -8.85 -1.47
CA GLU A 424 18.42 -7.85 -1.90
C GLU A 424 17.25 -7.79 -0.92
N VAL A 425 16.73 -8.95 -0.51
CA VAL A 425 15.71 -9.09 0.54
C VAL A 425 16.19 -8.52 1.87
N ALA A 426 17.44 -8.79 2.26
CA ALA A 426 18.04 -8.19 3.46
C ALA A 426 18.18 -6.65 3.35
N GLN A 427 18.56 -6.13 2.18
CA GLN A 427 18.67 -4.69 1.93
C GLN A 427 17.30 -4.00 1.91
N GLN A 428 16.24 -4.68 1.46
CA GLN A 428 14.85 -4.20 1.52
C GLN A 428 14.35 -4.13 2.97
N TYR A 429 14.64 -5.13 3.81
CA TYR A 429 14.38 -5.05 5.26
C TYR A 429 15.14 -3.92 5.94
N LYS A 430 16.39 -3.66 5.53
CA LYS A 430 17.17 -2.51 5.98
C LYS A 430 16.47 -1.20 5.68
N ASN A 431 15.93 -1.04 4.48
CA ASN A 431 15.21 0.17 4.09
C ASN A 431 13.93 0.37 4.92
N HIS A 432 13.25 -0.72 5.32
CA HIS A 432 12.01 -0.68 6.12
C HIS A 432 12.16 -0.06 7.51
N THR A 433 13.36 -0.07 8.09
CA THR A 433 13.60 0.56 9.40
C THR A 433 14.70 1.62 9.36
N ALA A 434 15.37 1.83 8.22
CA ALA A 434 16.45 2.81 8.07
C ALA A 434 16.05 4.21 8.57
N HIS A 435 14.81 4.65 8.32
CA HIS A 435 14.29 5.94 8.77
C HIS A 435 14.25 6.09 10.30
N PHE A 436 14.18 4.99 11.06
CA PHE A 436 14.31 4.99 12.52
C PHE A 436 15.76 5.22 12.99
N PHE A 437 16.73 5.00 12.10
CA PHE A 437 18.16 4.94 12.38
C PHE A 437 18.97 6.03 11.68
N GLU A 438 18.32 6.94 10.93
CA GLU A 438 18.97 8.00 10.15
C GLU A 438 19.82 8.98 11.00
N ASN A 439 19.54 9.09 12.31
CA ASN A 439 20.28 9.94 13.24
C ASN A 439 21.47 9.24 13.95
N MET A 440 21.76 7.96 13.64
CA MET A 440 22.87 7.21 14.25
C MET A 440 24.22 7.35 13.54
N ARG A 441 24.34 8.23 12.53
CA ARG A 441 25.59 8.43 11.80
C ARG A 441 26.49 9.47 12.44
#